data_AF-A0A936AD35-F1
#
_entry.id   AF-A0A936AD35-F1
#
_cell.length_a   1.000
_cell.length_b   1.000
_cell.length_c   1.000
_cell.angle_alpha   90.00
_cell.angle_beta   90.00
_cell.angle_gamma   90.00
#
_symmetry.space_group_name_H-M   'P 1'
#
loop_
_entity.id
_entity.type
_entity.pdbx_description
1 polymer ?
#
loop_
_entity_poly.entity_id
_entity_poly.type
_entity_poly.pdbx_seq_one_letter_code
_entity_poly.pdbx_strand_id
1 'polypeptide(L)' 'MAEPAESHRLYVCARCGEQVHICRRCDRGQIYCAGDCAAMRRHDSRKRAAARYQASRHGAIQHAARQRRWRARRAMQNKE' A
#
# COMPACT_ATOMS: atom_id res chain seq x y z
N MET A 1 27.75 -29.70 18.80
CA MET A 1 27.43 -28.95 17.57
C MET A 1 26.25 -28.06 17.90
N ALA A 2 26.44 -26.74 17.98
CA ALA A 2 25.34 -25.83 18.29
C ALA A 2 24.61 -25.49 16.99
N GLU A 3 23.39 -26.00 16.84
CA GLU A 3 22.42 -25.58 15.83
C GLU A 3 22.35 -24.04 15.83
N PRO A 4 22.48 -23.34 14.69
CA PRO A 4 22.35 -21.89 14.66
C PRO A 4 20.90 -21.54 15.04
N ALA A 5 20.72 -21.02 16.25
CA ALA A 5 19.43 -20.54 16.73
C ALA A 5 18.90 -19.52 15.71
N GLU A 6 17.87 -19.90 14.97
CA GLU A 6 17.26 -19.06 13.96
C GLU A 6 16.72 -17.81 14.67
N SER A 7 17.39 -16.67 14.49
CA SER A 7 17.01 -15.43 15.19
C SER A 7 15.65 -14.96 14.66
N HIS A 8 14.58 -15.22 15.40
CA HIS A 8 13.24 -14.73 15.11
C HIS A 8 12.89 -13.60 16.08
N ARG A 9 12.20 -12.57 15.58
CA ARG A 9 11.59 -11.55 16.43
C ARG A 9 10.15 -11.96 16.75
N LEU A 10 9.80 -11.90 18.02
CA LEU A 10 8.42 -11.97 18.48
C LEU A 10 7.87 -10.55 18.65
N TYR A 11 6.69 -10.28 18.10
CA TYR A 11 6.00 -9.01 18.31
C TYR A 11 4.49 -9.18 18.33
N VAL A 12 3.80 -8.19 18.88
CA VAL A 12 2.34 -8.12 18.89
C VAL A 12 1.87 -7.23 17.74
N CYS A 13 0.91 -7.70 16.95
CA CYS A 13 0.31 -6.89 15.90
C CYS A 13 -0.31 -5.63 16.51
N ALA A 14 0.15 -4.46 16.08
CA ALA A 14 -0.31 -3.15 16.57
C ALA A 14 -1.79 -2.82 16.28
N ARG A 15 -2.53 -3.75 15.66
CA ARG A 15 -3.95 -3.59 15.34
C ARG A 15 -4.83 -4.65 15.99
N CYS A 16 -4.54 -5.94 15.77
CA CYS A 16 -5.39 -7.03 16.25
C CYS A 16 -4.87 -7.70 17.52
N GLY A 17 -3.66 -7.37 17.99
CA GLY A 17 -3.10 -7.97 19.21
C GLY A 17 -2.53 -9.39 19.01
N GLU A 18 -2.61 -9.95 17.80
CA GLU A 18 -2.08 -11.30 17.51
C GLU A 18 -0.56 -11.36 17.71
N GLN A 19 -0.07 -12.48 18.25
CA GLN A 19 1.35 -12.71 18.43
C GLN A 19 1.96 -13.23 17.12
N VAL A 20 3.05 -12.59 16.67
CA VAL A 20 3.67 -12.89 15.38
C VAL A 20 5.15 -13.20 15.57
N HIS A 21 5.55 -14.35 15.03
CA HIS A 21 6.95 -14.72 14.86
C HIS A 21 7.41 -14.34 13.45
N ILE A 22 8.54 -13.62 13.35
CA ILE A 22 9.11 -13.25 12.05
C ILE A 22 10.61 -13.55 12.03
N CYS A 23 11.08 -14.22 10.97
CA CYS A 23 12.51 -14.46 10.81
C CYS A 23 13.24 -13.14 10.47
N ARG A 24 14.52 -13.04 10.83
CA ARG A 24 15.33 -11.84 10.57
C ARG A 24 15.40 -11.43 9.09
N ARG A 25 15.24 -12.37 8.15
CA ARG A 25 15.19 -12.06 6.70
C ARG A 25 13.90 -11.33 6.30
N CYS A 26 12.79 -11.66 6.95
CA CYS A 26 11.47 -11.06 6.71
C CYS A 26 11.25 -9.80 7.58
N ASP A 27 11.98 -9.67 8.69
CA ASP A 27 11.87 -8.54 9.59
C ASP A 27 12.48 -7.27 9.01
N ARG A 28 11.62 -6.47 8.37
CA ARG A 28 11.93 -5.13 7.87
C ARG A 28 11.35 -4.03 8.76
N GLY A 29 11.17 -4.32 10.06
CA GLY A 29 10.47 -3.43 10.99
C GLY A 29 8.94 -3.61 10.95
N GLN A 30 8.47 -4.83 10.71
CA GLN A 30 7.04 -5.13 10.56
C GLN A 30 6.28 -5.04 11.90
N ILE A 31 5.19 -4.28 11.96
CA ILE A 31 4.40 -4.10 13.20
C ILE A 31 2.98 -4.67 13.10
N TYR A 32 2.62 -5.24 11.96
CA TYR A 32 1.30 -5.82 11.71
C TYR A 32 1.45 -7.28 11.32
N CYS A 33 0.48 -8.13 11.69
CA CYS A 33 0.42 -9.51 11.23
C CYS A 33 0.37 -9.60 9.70
N ALA A 34 0.89 -10.70 9.17
CA ALA A 34 0.92 -10.96 7.73
C ALA A 34 -0.48 -11.23 7.12
N GLY A 35 -1.51 -11.36 7.95
CA GLY A 35 -2.91 -11.43 7.52
C GLY A 35 -3.48 -10.05 7.16
N ASP A 36 -4.74 -9.83 7.51
CA ASP A 36 -5.50 -8.66 7.06
C ASP A 36 -4.92 -7.32 7.51
N CYS A 37 -4.31 -7.27 8.69
CA CYS A 37 -3.85 -6.01 9.27
C CYS A 37 -2.80 -5.31 8.39
N ALA A 38 -1.81 -6.05 7.87
CA ALA A 38 -0.81 -5.49 6.97
C ALA A 38 -1.42 -5.01 5.65
N ALA A 39 -2.33 -5.80 5.06
CA ALA A 39 -3.00 -5.47 3.80
C ALA A 39 -3.86 -4.20 3.94
N MET A 40 -4.66 -4.12 5.01
CA MET A 40 -5.51 -2.96 5.29
C MET A 40 -4.67 -1.70 5.54
N ARG A 41 -3.58 -1.80 6.30
CA ARG A 41 -2.69 -0.64 6.53
C ARG A 41 -1.99 -0.18 5.27
N ARG A 42 -1.62 -1.11 4.38
CA ARG A 42 -1.09 -0.80 3.06
C ARG A 42 -2.14 -0.09 2.21
N HIS A 43 -3.38 -0.56 2.21
CA HIS A 43 -4.49 0.10 1.52
C HIS A 43 -4.70 1.54 2.03
N ASP A 44 -4.77 1.74 3.34
CA ASP A 44 -4.96 3.07 3.94
C ASP A 44 -3.80 4.02 3.61
N SER A 45 -2.55 3.54 3.69
CA SER A 45 -1.38 4.33 3.33
C SER A 45 -1.43 4.77 1.87
N ARG A 46 -1.76 3.84 0.96
CA ARG A 46 -1.93 4.14 -0.48
C ARG A 46 -3.06 5.14 -0.71
N LYS A 47 -4.20 4.99 -0.02
CA LYS A 47 -5.32 5.94 -0.11
C LYS A 47 -4.91 7.34 0.32
N ARG A 48 -4.20 7.47 1.45
CA ARG A 48 -3.68 8.77 1.93
C ARG A 48 -2.67 9.38 0.96
N ALA A 49 -1.74 8.58 0.44
CA ALA A 49 -0.76 9.04 -0.54
C ALA A 49 -1.44 9.51 -1.84
N ALA A 50 -2.41 8.75 -2.34
CA ALA A 50 -3.19 9.12 -3.52
C ALA A 50 -3.98 10.42 -3.29
N ALA A 51 -4.64 10.57 -2.14
CA ALA A 51 -5.37 11.79 -1.80
C ALA A 51 -4.44 13.02 -1.76
N ARG A 52 -3.27 12.89 -1.11
CA ARG A 52 -2.25 13.95 -1.10
C ARG A 52 -1.76 14.32 -2.49
N TYR A 53 -1.49 13.32 -3.34
CA TYR A 53 -1.06 13.55 -4.71
C TYR A 53 -2.14 14.25 -5.53
N GLN A 54 -3.39 13.80 -5.44
CA GLN A 54 -4.52 14.40 -6.16
C GLN A 54 -4.81 15.84 -5.71
N ALA A 55 -4.61 16.15 -4.42
CA ALA A 55 -4.75 17.51 -3.91
C ALA A 55 -3.59 18.45 -4.33
N SER A 56 -2.46 17.90 -4.81
CA SER A 56 -1.35 18.72 -5.29
C SER A 56 -1.65 19.37 -6.64
N ARG A 57 -1.08 20.56 -6.89
CA ARG A 57 -1.20 21.26 -8.18
C ARG A 57 -0.77 20.38 -9.36
N HIS A 58 0.36 19.67 -9.21
CA HIS A 58 0.86 18.78 -10.26
C HIS A 58 -0.12 17.63 -10.52
N GLY A 59 -0.63 16.98 -9.46
CA GLY A 59 -1.61 15.91 -9.58
C GLY A 59 -2.92 16.38 -10.25
N ALA A 60 -3.41 17.57 -9.90
CA ALA A 60 -4.60 18.17 -10.51
C ALA A 60 -4.43 18.41 -12.02
N ILE A 61 -3.28 18.96 -12.45
CA ILE A 61 -2.96 19.17 -13.88
C ILE A 61 -2.96 17.84 -14.64
N GLN A 62 -2.30 16.82 -14.09
CA GLN A 62 -2.23 15.50 -14.74
C GLN A 62 -3.59 14.80 -14.77
N HIS A 63 -4.42 14.99 -13.75
CA HIS A 63 -5.79 14.53 -13.74
C HIS A 63 -6.62 15.21 -14.83
N ALA A 64 -6.56 16.53 -14.96
CA ALA A 64 -7.26 17.28 -16.01
C ALA A 64 -6.83 16.82 -17.41
N ALA A 65 -5.54 16.63 -17.65
CA ALA A 65 -5.02 16.10 -18.92
C ALA A 65 -5.54 14.69 -19.23
N ARG A 66 -5.61 13.81 -18.21
CA ARG A 66 -6.22 12.47 -18.34
C ARG A 66 -7.71 12.57 -18.70
N GLN A 67 -8.48 13.40 -18.01
CA GLN A 67 -9.91 13.58 -18.26
C GLN A 67 -10.17 14.12 -19.67
N ARG A 68 -9.36 15.09 -20.13
CA ARG A 68 -9.42 15.59 -21.51
C ARG A 68 -9.23 14.47 -22.53
N ARG A 69 -8.20 13.63 -22.38
CA ARG A 69 -7.95 12.47 -23.26
C ARG A 69 -9.10 11.46 -23.25
N TRP A 70 -9.65 11.17 -22.08
CA TRP A 70 -10.80 10.26 -21.96
C TRP A 70 -12.03 10.79 -22.70
N ARG A 71 -12.37 12.07 -22.51
CA ARG A 71 -13.49 12.72 -23.22
C ARG A 71 -13.28 12.71 -24.74
N ALA A 72 -12.07 12.98 -25.21
CA ALA A 72 -11.74 12.94 -26.63
C ALA A 72 -11.96 11.54 -27.23
N ARG A 73 -11.49 10.47 -26.55
CA ARG A 73 -11.72 9.09 -26.99
C ARG A 73 -13.21 8.74 -27.04
N ARG A 74 -13.95 9.10 -26.01
CA ARG A 74 -15.40 8.84 -25.94
C ARG A 74 -16.17 9.59 -27.02
N ALA A 75 -15.76 10.81 -27.36
CA ALA A 75 -16.36 11.58 -28.44
C ALA A 75 -16.06 11.02 -29.85
N MET A 76 -14.92 10.31 -30.03
CA MET A 76 -14.63 9.60 -31.28
C MET A 76 -15.46 8.32 -31.40
N GLN A 77 -15.56 7.53 -30.32
CA GLN A 77 -16.38 6.31 -30.29
C GLN A 77 -17.87 6.56 -30.51
N ASN A 78 -18.39 7.69 -30.02
CA ASN A 78 -19.79 8.06 -30.20
C ASN A 78 -20.11 8.63 -31.60
N LYS A 79 -19.12 8.79 -32.48
CA LYS A 79 -19.28 9.30 -33.85
C LYS A 79 -19.24 8.18 -34.90
N GLU A 80 -18.90 6.95 -34.50
CA GLU A 80 -19.01 5.73 -35.28
C GLU A 80 -20.37 5.06 -35.00
#